data_AF-A0A5C9BJS1-F1
#
_entry.id   AF-A0A5C9BJS1-F1
#
_cell.length_a   1.000
_cell.length_b   1.000
_cell.length_c   1.000
_cell.angle_alpha   90.00
_cell.angle_beta   90.00
_cell.angle_gamma   90.00
#
_symmetry.space_group_name_H-M   'P 1'
#
loop_
_entity.id
_entity.type
_entity.pdbx_description
1 polymer ?
#
loop_
_entity_poly.entity_id
_entity_poly.type
_entity_poly.pdbx_seq_one_letter_code
_entity_poly.pdbx_strand_id
1 'polypeptide(L)'
;MKIGRFICLSAVIALSVASYAHARSERPCSGKNETLECLKENFSEIYDAQYFKFLMIIDKAQVAALNCNSGEKTAVYLDVASKIGRNLEVEDGFKDMLETKFLKEKTVCLLDALLLTNDNVQEIILGKYLAKPRYIKKEEVDAILSGYMGNEKYKEMLKRYGGK
;
A
#
# COMPACT_ATOMS: atom_id res chain seq x y z
N MET A 1 -72.09 -21.84 -1.01
CA MET A 1 -71.47 -21.74 -2.36
C MET A 1 -70.67 -20.44 -2.41
N LYS A 2 -69.35 -20.51 -2.27
CA LYS A 2 -68.30 -20.59 -3.31
C LYS A 2 -67.70 -19.20 -3.63
N ILE A 3 -66.42 -19.07 -3.28
CA ILE A 3 -65.34 -18.30 -3.94
C ILE A 3 -65.51 -16.77 -3.82
N GLY A 4 -64.63 -15.97 -3.21
CA GLY A 4 -63.18 -16.07 -3.02
C GLY A 4 -62.55 -14.80 -3.60
N ARG A 5 -61.51 -14.25 -2.94
CA ARG A 5 -60.33 -13.65 -3.59
C ARG A 5 -59.35 -13.08 -2.55
N PHE A 6 -58.30 -13.87 -2.36
CA PHE A 6 -56.95 -13.51 -1.91
C PHE A 6 -56.29 -12.62 -2.96
N ILE A 7 -56.12 -11.31 -2.74
CA ILE A 7 -55.22 -10.39 -3.47
C ILE A 7 -55.05 -9.19 -2.50
N CYS A 8 -53.89 -8.70 -2.04
CA CYS A 8 -52.59 -8.49 -2.66
C CYS A 8 -51.56 -8.34 -1.53
N LEU A 9 -50.65 -9.29 -1.37
CA LEU A 9 -49.54 -9.19 -0.40
C LEU A 9 -48.20 -9.44 -1.12
N SER A 10 -48.04 -8.79 -2.28
CA SER A 10 -46.89 -9.01 -3.16
C SER A 10 -46.35 -7.71 -3.80
N ALA A 11 -46.54 -6.55 -3.16
CA ALA A 11 -46.03 -5.27 -3.67
C ALA A 11 -44.91 -4.63 -2.84
N VAL A 12 -44.39 -5.30 -1.79
CA VAL A 12 -43.32 -4.72 -0.93
C VAL A 12 -41.95 -5.36 -1.16
N ILE A 13 -41.85 -6.46 -1.92
CA ILE A 13 -40.57 -7.18 -2.14
C ILE A 13 -39.83 -6.67 -3.40
N ALA A 14 -40.46 -5.86 -4.25
CA ALA A 14 -39.82 -5.37 -5.49
C ALA A 14 -38.96 -4.10 -5.30
N LEU A 15 -39.10 -3.38 -4.19
CA LEU A 15 -38.35 -2.12 -3.96
C LEU A 15 -37.03 -2.31 -3.19
N SER A 16 -36.78 -3.48 -2.61
CA SER A 16 -35.56 -3.76 -1.84
C SER A 16 -34.43 -4.36 -2.68
N VAL A 17 -34.68 -4.78 -3.93
CA VAL A 17 -33.65 -5.37 -4.81
C VAL A 17 -32.95 -4.34 -5.70
N ALA A 18 -33.61 -3.21 -6.00
CA ALA A 18 -33.03 -2.16 -6.84
C ALA A 18 -31.91 -1.37 -6.11
N SER A 19 -32.03 -1.18 -4.79
CA SER A 19 -31.00 -0.50 -3.98
C SER A 19 -29.71 -1.32 -3.84
N TYR A 20 -29.77 -2.65 -3.95
CA TYR A 20 -28.58 -3.50 -3.93
C TYR A 20 -27.84 -3.55 -5.29
N ALA A 21 -28.54 -3.30 -6.40
CA ALA A 21 -27.94 -3.29 -7.74
C ALA A 21 -27.26 -1.95 -8.06
N HIS A 22 -27.79 -0.82 -7.57
CA HIS A 22 -27.14 0.49 -7.73
C HIS A 22 -25.93 0.71 -6.80
N ALA A 23 -25.77 -0.07 -5.74
CA ALA A 23 -24.53 -0.08 -4.95
C ALA A 23 -23.36 -0.78 -5.66
N ARG A 24 -23.59 -1.41 -6.83
CA ARG A 24 -22.59 -2.21 -7.56
C ARG A 24 -22.04 -1.56 -8.84
N SER A 25 -22.40 -0.30 -9.13
CA SER A 25 -22.09 0.33 -10.42
C SER A 25 -20.90 1.28 -10.45
N GLU A 26 -20.11 1.40 -9.39
CA GLU A 26 -18.81 2.09 -9.47
C GLU A 26 -17.71 1.11 -9.07
N ARG A 27 -16.99 0.57 -10.06
CA ARG A 27 -15.77 -0.22 -9.78
C ARG A 27 -14.75 0.76 -9.18
N PRO A 28 -14.37 0.65 -7.89
CA PRO A 28 -13.45 1.60 -7.30
C PRO A 28 -12.12 1.59 -8.07
N CYS A 29 -11.45 2.73 -8.06
CA CYS A 29 -10.15 2.94 -8.72
C CYS A 29 -10.17 2.57 -10.21
N SER A 30 -11.02 3.20 -11.01
CA SER A 30 -11.09 2.99 -12.46
C SER A 30 -10.77 4.28 -13.24
N GLY A 31 -10.23 4.12 -14.44
CA GLY A 31 -9.93 5.26 -15.33
C GLY A 31 -8.90 6.21 -14.72
N LYS A 32 -9.26 7.49 -14.58
CA LYS A 32 -8.36 8.51 -14.00
C LYS A 32 -8.08 8.33 -12.51
N ASN A 33 -8.92 7.57 -11.79
CA ASN A 33 -8.79 7.31 -10.36
C ASN A 33 -8.02 6.00 -10.06
N GLU A 34 -7.40 5.39 -11.08
CA GLU A 34 -6.53 4.23 -10.92
C GLU A 34 -5.17 4.67 -10.38
N THR A 35 -5.17 5.13 -9.13
CA THR A 35 -4.01 5.64 -8.41
C THR A 35 -3.79 4.89 -7.10
N LEU A 36 -2.60 5.06 -6.52
CA LEU A 36 -2.25 4.43 -5.26
C LEU A 36 -3.05 5.01 -4.09
N GLU A 37 -3.41 6.30 -4.15
CA GLU A 37 -4.27 6.95 -3.17
C GLU A 37 -5.65 6.28 -3.12
N CYS A 38 -6.27 6.06 -4.29
CA CYS A 38 -7.54 5.35 -4.35
C CYS A 38 -7.41 3.92 -3.80
N LEU A 39 -6.32 3.24 -4.13
CA LEU A 39 -6.07 1.89 -3.62
C LEU A 39 -5.95 1.88 -2.09
N LYS A 40 -5.28 2.86 -1.47
CA LYS A 40 -5.13 2.92 -0.01
C LYS A 40 -6.46 3.08 0.73
N GLU A 41 -7.42 3.77 0.12
CA GLU A 41 -8.77 3.96 0.67
C GLU A 41 -9.63 2.70 0.52
N ASN A 42 -9.43 1.94 -0.56
CA ASN A 42 -10.25 0.79 -0.94
C ASN A 42 -9.47 -0.54 -0.90
N PHE A 43 -8.42 -0.61 -0.08
CA PHE A 43 -7.37 -1.63 -0.20
C PHE A 43 -7.90 -3.06 -0.17
N SER A 44 -8.68 -3.41 0.86
CA SER A 44 -9.26 -4.75 1.01
C SER A 44 -10.26 -5.08 -0.09
N GLU A 45 -11.14 -4.14 -0.44
CA GLU A 45 -12.15 -4.35 -1.49
C GLU A 45 -11.49 -4.61 -2.85
N ILE A 46 -10.49 -3.80 -3.22
CA ILE A 46 -9.78 -3.96 -4.49
C ILE A 46 -8.92 -5.22 -4.49
N TYR A 47 -8.28 -5.56 -3.38
CA TYR A 47 -7.52 -6.81 -3.25
C TYR A 47 -8.42 -8.04 -3.46
N ASP A 48 -9.55 -8.12 -2.74
CA ASP A 48 -10.43 -9.30 -2.76
C ASP A 48 -11.25 -9.42 -4.05
N ALA A 49 -11.78 -8.29 -4.57
CA ALA A 49 -12.70 -8.31 -5.69
C ALA A 49 -12.03 -8.07 -7.05
N GLN A 50 -10.84 -7.45 -7.09
CA GLN A 50 -10.18 -6.99 -8.31
C GLN A 50 -8.65 -7.18 -8.26
N TYR A 51 -8.18 -8.37 -7.86
CA TYR A 51 -6.75 -8.66 -7.63
C TYR A 51 -5.80 -8.25 -8.78
N PHE A 52 -6.17 -8.48 -10.04
CA PHE A 52 -5.33 -8.04 -11.17
C PHE A 52 -5.15 -6.52 -11.22
N LYS A 53 -6.21 -5.76 -10.90
CA LYS A 53 -6.13 -4.31 -10.82
C LYS A 53 -5.32 -3.87 -9.61
N PHE A 54 -5.49 -4.54 -8.47
CA PHE A 54 -4.66 -4.33 -7.29
C PHE A 54 -3.17 -4.39 -7.66
N LEU A 55 -2.75 -5.48 -8.31
CA LEU A 55 -1.36 -5.69 -8.74
C LEU A 55 -0.91 -4.64 -9.74
N MET A 56 -1.73 -4.30 -10.72
CA MET A 56 -1.41 -3.30 -11.74
C MET A 56 -1.16 -1.91 -11.12
N ILE A 57 -1.97 -1.49 -10.14
CA ILE A 57 -1.79 -0.20 -9.46
C ILE A 57 -0.48 -0.20 -8.66
N ILE A 58 -0.22 -1.26 -7.90
CA ILE A 58 1.00 -1.40 -7.10
C ILE A 58 2.24 -1.42 -8.01
N ASP A 59 2.23 -2.21 -9.08
CA ASP A 59 3.35 -2.33 -10.03
C ASP A 59 3.64 -1.00 -10.73
N LYS A 60 2.61 -0.30 -11.21
CA LYS A 60 2.77 1.03 -11.82
C LYS A 60 3.37 2.04 -10.85
N ALA A 61 2.92 2.05 -9.60
CA ALA A 61 3.48 2.91 -8.56
C ALA A 61 4.94 2.54 -8.23
N GLN A 62 5.24 1.24 -8.16
CA GLN A 62 6.59 0.72 -7.94
C GLN A 62 7.54 1.16 -9.06
N VAL A 63 7.19 0.95 -10.32
CA VAL A 63 8.00 1.36 -11.48
C VAL A 63 8.26 2.87 -11.44
N ALA A 64 7.24 3.67 -11.12
CA ALA A 64 7.38 5.11 -10.99
C ALA A 64 8.34 5.51 -9.84
N ALA A 65 8.27 4.82 -8.70
CA ALA A 65 9.11 5.05 -7.53
C ALA A 65 10.57 4.64 -7.77
N LEU A 66 10.82 3.51 -8.44
CA LEU A 66 12.17 3.00 -8.74
C LEU A 66 12.96 3.90 -9.70
N ASN A 67 12.25 4.66 -10.54
CA ASN A 67 12.89 5.64 -11.41
C ASN A 67 13.52 6.80 -10.62
N CYS A 68 13.11 7.04 -9.38
CA CYS A 68 13.69 8.05 -8.49
C CYS A 68 13.72 9.49 -9.07
N ASN A 69 12.83 9.78 -10.03
CA ASN A 69 12.73 11.11 -10.64
C ASN A 69 11.94 12.10 -9.76
N SER A 70 11.27 11.62 -8.71
CA SER A 70 10.49 12.44 -7.78
C SER A 70 10.41 11.74 -6.42
N GLY A 71 10.90 12.40 -5.38
CA GLY A 71 10.80 11.91 -4.01
C GLY A 71 9.36 11.69 -3.57
N GLU A 72 8.42 12.52 -4.02
CA GLU A 72 6.99 12.39 -3.73
C GLU A 72 6.41 11.07 -4.28
N LYS A 73 6.74 10.68 -5.51
CA LYS A 73 6.27 9.42 -6.08
C LYS A 73 6.80 8.21 -5.30
N THR A 74 8.06 8.27 -4.90
CA THR A 74 8.65 7.23 -4.06
C THR A 74 7.99 7.21 -2.67
N ALA A 75 7.77 8.38 -2.06
CA ALA A 75 7.11 8.48 -0.75
C ALA A 75 5.68 7.94 -0.78
N VAL A 76 4.92 8.27 -1.82
CA VAL A 76 3.57 7.72 -2.07
C VAL A 76 3.61 6.20 -2.12
N TYR A 77 4.55 5.61 -2.87
CA TYR A 77 4.74 4.16 -2.91
C TYR A 77 5.08 3.57 -1.52
N LEU A 78 6.01 4.18 -0.78
CA LEU A 78 6.41 3.71 0.54
C LEU A 78 5.27 3.77 1.57
N ASP A 79 4.35 4.72 1.45
CA ASP A 79 3.21 4.89 2.36
C ASP A 79 2.23 3.70 2.34
N VAL A 80 2.28 2.88 1.29
CA VAL A 80 1.54 1.61 1.20
C VAL A 80 1.98 0.60 2.28
N ALA A 81 3.19 0.73 2.84
CA ALA A 81 3.67 -0.10 3.94
C ALA A 81 2.68 -0.18 5.12
N SER A 82 1.94 0.91 5.37
CA SER A 82 0.93 1.01 6.43
C SER A 82 -0.34 0.16 6.17
N LYS A 83 -0.57 -0.28 4.93
CA LYS A 83 -1.76 -1.04 4.52
C LYS A 83 -1.47 -2.50 4.25
N ILE A 84 -0.30 -2.80 3.69
CA ILE A 84 0.04 -4.15 3.20
C ILE A 84 0.34 -5.16 4.30
N GLY A 85 0.64 -4.74 5.54
CA GLY A 85 0.99 -5.66 6.63
C GLY A 85 -0.10 -6.65 7.06
N ARG A 86 -1.30 -6.57 6.45
CA ARG A 86 -2.40 -7.53 6.61
C ARG A 86 -2.42 -8.59 5.51
N ASN A 87 -1.59 -8.45 4.49
CA ASN A 87 -1.49 -9.37 3.37
C ASN A 87 -0.04 -9.83 3.20
N LEU A 88 0.23 -11.09 3.58
CA LEU A 88 1.59 -11.61 3.65
C LEU A 88 2.28 -11.65 2.28
N GLU A 89 1.57 -11.97 1.20
CA GLU A 89 2.13 -12.04 -0.15
C GLU A 89 2.58 -10.65 -0.63
N VAL A 90 1.72 -9.65 -0.47
CA VAL A 90 2.03 -8.28 -0.87
C VAL A 90 3.10 -7.66 0.04
N GLU A 91 3.05 -7.92 1.34
CA GLU A 91 4.08 -7.50 2.28
C GLU A 91 5.45 -8.09 1.92
N ASP A 92 5.49 -9.36 1.48
CA ASP A 92 6.73 -10.03 1.09
C ASP A 92 7.34 -9.40 -0.16
N GLY A 93 6.53 -9.24 -1.22
CA GLY A 93 6.97 -8.57 -2.45
C GLY A 93 7.45 -7.13 -2.21
N PHE A 94 6.78 -6.39 -1.32
CA PHE A 94 7.22 -5.05 -0.93
C PHE A 94 8.56 -5.07 -0.19
N LYS A 95 8.78 -6.04 0.73
CA LYS A 95 10.05 -6.18 1.45
C LYS A 95 11.21 -6.52 0.52
N ASP A 96 10.99 -7.41 -0.46
CA ASP A 96 11.99 -7.70 -1.48
C ASP A 96 12.41 -6.41 -2.18
N MET A 97 11.44 -5.68 -2.74
CA MET A 97 11.69 -4.44 -3.45
C MET A 97 12.37 -3.38 -2.58
N LEU A 98 11.95 -3.24 -1.32
CA LEU A 98 12.54 -2.33 -0.35
C LEU A 98 14.02 -2.66 -0.10
N GLU A 99 14.34 -3.93 0.12
CA GLU A 99 15.68 -4.37 0.49
C GLU A 99 16.62 -4.45 -0.72
N THR A 100 16.19 -5.12 -1.79
CA THR A 100 17.04 -5.46 -2.92
C THR A 100 17.16 -4.34 -3.95
N LYS A 101 16.15 -3.46 -4.06
CA LYS A 101 16.18 -2.33 -5.01
C LYS A 101 16.35 -0.99 -4.32
N PHE A 102 15.44 -0.63 -3.41
CA PHE A 102 15.50 0.69 -2.80
C PHE A 102 16.72 0.86 -1.90
N LEU A 103 16.95 -0.04 -0.96
CA LEU A 103 18.06 0.07 -0.03
C LEU A 103 19.40 -0.17 -0.73
N LYS A 104 19.56 -1.25 -1.50
CA LYS A 104 20.85 -1.61 -2.12
C LYS A 104 21.23 -0.75 -3.32
N GLU A 105 20.29 -0.46 -4.22
CA GLU A 105 20.61 0.19 -5.49
C GLU A 105 20.29 1.69 -5.49
N LYS A 106 19.36 2.13 -4.61
CA LYS A 106 18.76 3.48 -4.65
C LYS A 106 18.69 4.14 -3.26
N THR A 107 19.68 3.91 -2.38
CA THR A 107 19.60 4.30 -0.97
C THR A 107 19.23 5.77 -0.75
N VAL A 108 19.86 6.70 -1.48
CA VAL A 108 19.58 8.14 -1.33
C VAL A 108 18.12 8.45 -1.67
N CYS A 109 17.59 7.86 -2.72
CA CYS A 109 16.19 8.01 -3.13
C CYS A 109 15.22 7.44 -2.08
N LEU A 110 15.55 6.29 -1.48
CA LEU A 110 14.80 5.74 -0.35
C LEU A 110 14.79 6.70 0.84
N LEU A 111 15.95 7.19 1.26
CA LEU A 111 16.08 8.07 2.43
C LEU A 111 15.39 9.42 2.20
N ASP A 112 15.53 10.01 1.02
CA ASP A 112 14.84 11.24 0.64
C ASP A 112 13.33 11.08 0.63
N ALA A 113 12.83 9.96 0.12
CA ALA A 113 11.40 9.66 0.12
C ALA A 113 10.86 9.45 1.54
N LEU A 114 11.59 8.74 2.41
CA LEU A 114 11.17 8.50 3.78
C LEU A 114 10.99 9.80 4.59
N LEU A 115 11.81 10.83 4.33
CA LEU A 115 11.63 12.16 4.94
C LEU A 115 10.30 12.83 4.58
N LEU A 116 9.67 12.42 3.48
CA LEU A 116 8.36 12.92 3.05
C LEU A 116 7.20 12.06 3.55
N THR A 117 7.48 10.92 4.21
CA THR A 117 6.47 10.04 4.79
C THR A 117 6.22 10.35 6.26
N ASN A 118 5.08 9.91 6.79
CA ASN A 118 4.76 10.06 8.22
C ASN A 118 5.57 9.10 9.11
N ASP A 119 5.60 9.37 10.41
CA ASP A 119 6.36 8.59 11.40
C ASP A 119 5.99 7.10 11.42
N ASN A 120 4.72 6.76 11.22
CA ASN A 120 4.28 5.37 11.20
C ASN A 120 4.89 4.59 10.03
N VAL A 121 4.97 5.19 8.84
CA VAL A 121 5.63 4.59 7.67
C VAL A 121 7.12 4.44 7.92
N GLN A 122 7.77 5.46 8.47
CA GLN A 122 9.19 5.41 8.81
C GLN A 122 9.47 4.29 9.83
N GLU A 123 8.62 4.12 10.84
CA GLU A 123 8.77 3.06 11.85
C GLU A 123 8.58 1.66 11.23
N ILE A 124 7.58 1.48 10.36
CA ILE A 124 7.38 0.21 9.67
C ILE A 124 8.58 -0.12 8.78
N ILE A 125 9.10 0.84 8.02
CA ILE A 125 10.19 0.59 7.09
C ILE A 125 11.51 0.41 7.84
N LEU A 126 11.89 1.36 8.70
CA LEU A 126 13.18 1.35 9.39
C LEU A 126 13.18 0.40 10.58
N GLY A 127 12.23 0.55 11.50
CA GLY A 127 12.18 -0.17 12.78
C GLY A 127 11.69 -1.62 12.66
N LYS A 128 10.88 -1.93 11.64
CA LYS A 128 10.34 -3.29 11.44
C LYS A 128 10.97 -4.02 10.25
N TYR A 129 10.93 -3.46 9.04
CA TYR A 129 11.36 -4.19 7.84
C TYR A 129 12.88 -4.22 7.69
N LEU A 130 13.54 -3.07 7.71
CA LEU A 130 14.99 -3.01 7.54
C LEU A 130 15.74 -3.50 8.79
N ALA A 131 15.22 -3.28 10.00
CA ALA A 131 15.84 -3.79 11.22
C ALA A 131 15.88 -5.33 11.29
N LYS A 132 14.98 -6.01 10.55
CA LYS A 132 14.88 -7.47 10.46
C LYS A 132 14.69 -7.88 8.99
N PRO A 133 15.71 -7.68 8.14
CA PRO A 133 15.60 -7.88 6.71
C PRO A 133 15.40 -9.37 6.40
N ARG A 134 14.70 -9.65 5.30
CA ARG A 134 14.39 -11.03 4.84
C ARG A 134 15.22 -11.46 3.64
N TYR A 135 15.52 -10.54 2.74
CA TYR A 135 16.13 -10.80 1.43
C TYR A 135 17.61 -10.47 1.39
N ILE A 136 18.06 -9.57 2.25
CA ILE A 136 19.48 -9.24 2.40
C ILE A 136 19.94 -9.44 3.84
N LYS A 137 21.26 -9.55 4.03
CA LYS A 137 21.83 -9.78 5.36
C LYS A 137 21.72 -8.53 6.22
N LYS A 138 21.48 -8.70 7.53
CA LYS A 138 21.41 -7.59 8.49
C LYS A 138 22.68 -6.75 8.49
N GLU A 139 23.84 -7.39 8.38
CA GLU A 139 25.14 -6.72 8.32
C GLU A 139 25.28 -5.85 7.06
N GLU A 140 24.63 -6.24 5.96
CA GLU A 140 24.60 -5.46 4.72
C GLU A 140 23.72 -4.22 4.88
N VAL A 141 22.54 -4.34 5.52
CA VAL A 141 21.71 -3.19 5.88
C VAL A 141 22.48 -2.23 6.79
N ASP A 142 23.15 -2.76 7.82
CA ASP A 142 23.97 -1.96 8.76
C ASP A 142 25.10 -1.23 8.04
N ALA A 143 25.81 -1.90 7.15
CA ALA A 143 26.87 -1.28 6.35
C ALA A 143 26.33 -0.14 5.49
N ILE A 144 25.21 -0.34 4.79
CA ILE A 144 24.59 0.70 3.95
C ILE A 144 24.14 1.90 4.80
N LEU A 145 23.35 1.66 5.86
CA LEU A 145 22.75 2.74 6.64
C LEU A 145 23.77 3.48 7.53
N SER A 146 24.82 2.81 8.02
CA SER A 146 25.88 3.45 8.82
C SER A 146 26.58 4.58 8.06
N GLY A 147 26.71 4.47 6.73
CA GLY A 147 27.24 5.53 5.87
C GLY A 147 26.40 6.82 5.87
N TYR A 148 25.14 6.75 6.29
CA TYR A 148 24.21 7.88 6.34
C TYR A 148 23.87 8.34 7.77
N MET A 149 24.24 7.58 8.81
CA MET A 149 23.93 7.94 10.20
C MET A 149 24.54 9.27 10.65
N GLY A 150 25.70 9.64 10.09
CA GLY A 150 26.36 10.93 10.36
C GLY A 150 25.82 12.10 9.54
N ASN A 151 24.91 11.86 8.59
CA ASN A 151 24.35 12.91 7.75
C ASN A 151 23.20 13.62 8.48
N GLU A 152 23.38 14.90 8.81
CA GLU A 152 22.39 15.69 9.57
C GLU A 152 20.99 15.71 8.92
N LYS A 153 20.90 15.51 7.59
CA LYS A 153 19.61 15.39 6.89
C LYS A 153 18.81 14.15 7.32
N TYR A 154 19.46 13.01 7.53
CA TYR A 154 18.80 11.72 7.78
C TYR A 154 18.90 11.26 9.23
N LYS A 155 19.81 11.85 10.00
CA LYS A 155 20.19 11.42 11.35
C LYS A 155 19.00 11.17 12.27
N GLU A 156 18.04 12.09 12.32
CA GLU A 156 16.87 11.94 13.20
C GLU A 156 15.96 10.79 12.78
N MET A 157 15.67 10.70 11.49
CA MET A 157 14.87 9.62 10.92
C MET A 157 15.54 8.25 11.14
N LEU A 158 16.85 8.14 10.91
CA LEU A 158 17.61 6.89 11.03
C LEU A 158 17.76 6.37 12.47
N LYS A 159 17.49 7.16 13.51
CA LYS A 159 17.44 6.64 14.89
C LYS A 159 16.43 5.49 15.05
N ARG A 160 15.32 5.55 14.31
CA ARG A 160 14.27 4.51 14.27
C ARG A 160 14.80 3.13 13.89
N TYR A 161 15.81 3.08 13.02
CA TYR A 161 16.43 1.82 12.61
C TYR A 161 17.19 1.12 13.76
N GLY A 162 17.79 1.92 14.66
CA GLY A 162 18.60 1.41 15.76
C GLY A 162 17.82 1.02 17.03
N GLY A 163 16.48 1.18 17.03
CA GLY A 163 15.64 0.95 18.20
C GLY A 163 15.97 1.86 19.38
N LYS A 164 16.45 3.09 19.12
CA LYS A 164 16.80 4.10 20.12
C LYS A 164 15.95 5.36 19.96
#